data_AF-A0A3B9AIJ5-F1
#
_entry.id   AF-A0A3B9AIJ5-F1
#
_cell.length_a   1.000
_cell.length_b   1.000
_cell.length_c   1.000
_cell.angle_alpha   90.00
_cell.angle_beta   90.00
_cell.angle_gamma   90.00
#
_symmetry.space_group_name_H-M   'P 1'
#
loop_
_entity.id
_entity.type
_entity.pdbx_description
1 polymer ?
#
loop_
_entity_poly.entity_id
_entity_poly.type
_entity_poly.pdbx_seq_one_letter_code
_entity_poly.pdbx_strand_id
1 'polypeptide(L)'
;MTPSKYYPVLLLLLIAGPCLAGPDFSSSTIAPRNPNPLSSDIVVFDLVLRNTGNEGGTPVFLEVDWGAAGFLADTEGLDSAEVDHDAGTLRHYLALPAGAEKRVSLHLFTFSEAKGDALSVRMRLADFNHNSEHWDQASITLEPRPVPVKMRIGSIGINDAALVLLLWMAATLLAWILFRWLLKAGPEGPRKAAALTFLWMMPIGFWLIFAAMAWKDWQILTRWTQTRGTIIGRHMEVTTNNNASQQAKRQGTDQNYSITLALRFGHQGKTVYGSGYDPDSFLQMGGRKQREKEIREWTVGATFPCWYYPDNPAELVVKRGFGGAYFFALLPLPFFLFGVRLLRKSRLESGG
;
A
#
# COMPACT_ATOMS: atom_id res chain seq x y z
N MET A 1 -79.37 32.16 38.75
CA MET A 1 -78.31 31.16 38.96
C MET A 1 -78.02 30.51 37.62
N THR A 2 -76.75 30.62 37.22
CA THR A 2 -76.06 30.27 35.96
C THR A 2 -76.69 29.22 35.03
N PRO A 3 -76.91 29.54 33.73
CA PRO A 3 -76.98 28.54 32.67
C PRO A 3 -75.56 28.09 32.26
N SER A 4 -75.34 26.78 32.30
CA SER A 4 -74.11 26.10 31.88
C SER A 4 -73.86 26.31 30.37
N LYS A 5 -72.66 26.80 30.04
CA LYS A 5 -72.14 26.91 28.67
C LYS A 5 -71.66 25.53 28.22
N TYR A 6 -72.37 24.90 27.29
CA TYR A 6 -71.82 23.79 26.51
C TYR A 6 -71.00 24.36 25.35
N TYR A 7 -69.68 24.25 25.43
CA TYR A 7 -68.79 24.43 24.28
C TYR A 7 -68.81 23.14 23.44
N PRO A 8 -69.05 23.19 22.12
CA PRO A 8 -68.71 22.06 21.28
C PRO A 8 -67.19 21.96 21.17
N VAL A 9 -66.61 20.91 21.76
CA VAL A 9 -65.25 20.48 21.45
C VAL A 9 -65.25 19.96 20.02
N LEU A 10 -64.85 20.81 19.09
CA LEU A 10 -64.57 20.42 17.72
C LEU A 10 -63.30 19.55 17.74
N LEU A 11 -63.48 18.24 17.75
CA LEU A 11 -62.39 17.28 17.59
C LEU A 11 -61.90 17.37 16.13
N LEU A 12 -60.86 18.17 15.91
CA LEU A 12 -60.16 18.25 14.63
C LEU A 12 -59.35 16.95 14.48
N LEU A 13 -59.98 15.92 13.90
CA LEU A 13 -59.28 14.75 13.39
C LEU A 13 -58.44 15.20 12.19
N LEU A 14 -57.18 15.56 12.46
CA LEU A 14 -56.11 15.62 11.47
C LEU A 14 -55.93 14.20 10.93
N ILE A 15 -56.72 13.86 9.90
CA ILE A 15 -56.36 12.78 8.98
C ILE A 15 -55.16 13.33 8.22
N ALA A 16 -53.96 13.11 8.79
CA ALA A 16 -52.76 13.09 7.99
C ALA A 16 -52.95 11.95 6.99
N GLY A 17 -53.48 12.28 5.81
CA GLY A 17 -53.38 11.38 4.68
C GLY A 17 -51.90 11.00 4.55
N PRO A 18 -51.56 9.76 4.15
CA PRO A 18 -50.17 9.43 3.89
C PRO A 18 -49.66 10.51 2.92
N CYS A 19 -48.72 11.32 3.39
CA CYS A 19 -47.92 12.13 2.50
C CYS A 19 -47.42 11.11 1.47
N LEU A 20 -47.71 11.33 0.19
CA LEU A 20 -47.17 10.50 -0.89
C LEU A 20 -45.66 10.70 -0.83
N ALA A 21 -45.02 9.92 0.03
CA ALA A 21 -43.60 9.94 0.24
C ALA A 21 -43.02 9.35 -1.03
N GLY A 22 -42.30 10.20 -1.77
CA GLY A 22 -41.47 9.75 -2.88
C GLY A 22 -40.48 8.67 -2.44
N PRO A 23 -39.59 8.22 -3.33
CA PRO A 23 -38.60 7.21 -2.98
C PRO A 23 -37.76 7.66 -1.77
N ASP A 24 -37.54 6.74 -0.83
CA ASP A 24 -36.76 6.97 0.38
C ASP A 24 -35.62 5.95 0.43
N PHE A 25 -34.38 6.44 0.32
CA PHE A 25 -33.18 5.61 0.29
C PHE A 25 -32.41 5.58 1.61
N SER A 26 -32.93 6.23 2.67
CA SER A 26 -32.24 6.43 3.96
C SER A 26 -31.81 5.14 4.67
N SER A 27 -32.46 4.02 4.34
CA SER A 27 -32.14 2.69 4.87
C SER A 27 -31.06 1.95 4.08
N SER A 28 -30.51 2.56 3.02
CA SER A 28 -29.41 1.99 2.24
C SER A 28 -28.10 2.15 2.99
N THR A 29 -27.27 1.10 2.97
CA THR A 29 -26.01 1.07 3.73
C THR A 29 -24.83 0.55 2.94
N ILE A 30 -23.62 0.92 3.36
CA ILE A 30 -22.36 0.34 2.91
C ILE A 30 -21.56 -0.20 4.09
N ALA A 31 -21.01 -1.40 3.96
CA ALA A 31 -20.15 -1.99 5.00
C ALA A 31 -19.02 -2.86 4.41
N PRO A 32 -17.81 -2.84 5.01
CA PRO A 32 -16.77 -3.79 4.64
C PRO A 32 -17.14 -5.19 5.15
N ARG A 33 -16.93 -6.21 4.31
CA ARG A 33 -17.21 -7.61 4.65
C ARG A 33 -16.17 -8.19 5.63
N ASN A 34 -14.91 -7.79 5.49
CA ASN A 34 -13.81 -8.23 6.33
C ASN A 34 -13.39 -7.09 7.28
N PRO A 35 -13.41 -7.26 8.61
CA PRO A 35 -13.10 -6.19 9.55
C PRO A 35 -11.61 -5.86 9.68
N ASN A 36 -10.69 -6.77 9.31
CA ASN A 36 -9.24 -6.55 9.41
C ASN A 36 -8.53 -7.02 8.12
N PRO A 37 -8.69 -6.28 7.00
CA PRO A 37 -8.04 -6.60 5.75
C PRO A 37 -6.53 -6.33 5.82
N LEU A 38 -5.75 -7.20 5.17
CA LEU A 38 -4.30 -7.02 5.01
C LEU A 38 -3.99 -6.22 3.75
N SER A 39 -2.86 -5.52 3.74
CA SER A 39 -2.28 -4.93 2.53
C SER A 39 -1.99 -6.01 1.46
N SER A 40 -2.15 -5.64 0.17
CA SER A 40 -2.03 -6.56 -0.97
C SER A 40 -3.09 -7.66 -1.00
N ASP A 41 -4.29 -7.37 -0.50
CA ASP A 41 -5.45 -8.26 -0.53
C ASP A 41 -6.67 -7.59 -1.17
N ILE A 42 -7.69 -8.40 -1.49
CA ILE A 42 -8.98 -7.91 -1.97
C ILE A 42 -9.89 -7.62 -0.77
N VAL A 43 -10.32 -6.38 -0.64
CA VAL A 43 -11.30 -5.93 0.34
C VAL A 43 -12.65 -5.81 -0.33
N VAL A 44 -13.67 -6.44 0.25
CA VAL A 44 -15.04 -6.41 -0.28
C VAL A 44 -15.88 -5.44 0.52
N PHE A 45 -16.53 -4.51 -0.16
CA PHE A 45 -17.58 -3.66 0.40
C PHE A 45 -18.94 -4.11 -0.12
N ASP A 46 -19.84 -4.41 0.81
CA ASP A 46 -21.22 -4.78 0.50
C ASP A 46 -22.11 -3.54 0.63
N LEU A 47 -22.78 -3.20 -0.47
CA LEU A 47 -23.75 -2.13 -0.57
C LEU A 47 -25.13 -2.76 -0.60
N VAL A 48 -25.98 -2.33 0.33
CA VAL A 48 -27.39 -2.74 0.42
C VAL A 48 -28.22 -1.53 0.05
N LEU A 49 -28.72 -1.50 -1.18
CA LEU A 49 -29.53 -0.41 -1.71
C LEU A 49 -31.00 -0.72 -1.44
N ARG A 50 -31.72 0.17 -0.77
CA ARG A 50 -33.11 -0.03 -0.35
C ARG A 50 -33.94 1.19 -0.68
N ASN A 51 -35.16 0.96 -1.16
CA ASN A 51 -36.18 2.01 -1.29
C ASN A 51 -37.33 1.70 -0.34
N THR A 52 -37.40 2.42 0.79
CA THR A 52 -38.47 2.32 1.80
C THR A 52 -39.66 3.25 1.51
N GLY A 53 -39.59 4.02 0.43
CA GLY A 53 -40.65 4.91 -0.02
C GLY A 53 -41.81 4.17 -0.68
N ASN A 54 -42.90 4.89 -0.93
CA ASN A 54 -44.11 4.34 -1.55
C ASN A 54 -44.10 4.45 -3.08
N GLU A 55 -43.12 5.17 -3.63
CA GLU A 55 -42.90 5.33 -5.07
C GLU A 55 -41.57 4.68 -5.49
N GLY A 56 -41.53 4.11 -6.69
CA GLY A 56 -40.32 3.50 -7.24
C GLY A 56 -39.36 4.55 -7.80
N GLY A 57 -38.06 4.37 -7.56
CA GLY A 57 -37.03 5.15 -8.24
C GLY A 57 -36.67 4.49 -9.57
N THR A 58 -37.02 5.11 -10.69
CA THR A 58 -36.65 4.59 -12.02
C THR A 58 -36.39 5.76 -13.00
N PRO A 59 -35.13 6.05 -13.37
CA PRO A 59 -33.88 5.45 -12.89
C PRO A 59 -33.35 6.11 -11.60
N VAL A 60 -32.78 5.31 -10.70
CA VAL A 60 -31.94 5.79 -9.58
C VAL A 60 -30.49 5.82 -10.04
N PHE A 61 -29.82 6.94 -9.81
CA PHE A 61 -28.39 7.11 -10.05
C PHE A 61 -27.60 6.65 -8.83
N LEU A 62 -26.75 5.65 -9.03
CA LEU A 62 -25.75 5.19 -8.07
C LEU A 62 -24.40 5.75 -8.48
N GLU A 63 -23.75 6.47 -7.56
CA GLU A 63 -22.37 6.91 -7.67
C GLU A 63 -21.60 6.38 -6.46
N VAL A 64 -20.43 5.79 -6.72
CA VAL A 64 -19.56 5.26 -5.68
C VAL A 64 -18.15 5.77 -5.90
N ASP A 65 -17.58 6.37 -4.86
CA ASP A 65 -16.19 6.84 -4.84
C ASP A 65 -15.36 5.96 -3.90
N TRP A 66 -14.16 5.54 -4.32
CA TRP A 66 -13.20 4.86 -3.45
C TRP A 66 -11.90 5.67 -3.28
N GLY A 67 -11.29 5.53 -2.11
CA GLY A 67 -10.05 6.24 -1.77
C GLY A 67 -8.81 5.69 -2.48
N ALA A 68 -7.73 6.47 -2.44
CA ALA A 68 -6.45 6.17 -3.10
C ALA A 68 -5.70 4.92 -2.58
N ALA A 69 -6.17 4.32 -1.47
CA ALA A 69 -5.60 3.13 -0.85
C ALA A 69 -6.00 1.82 -1.56
N GLY A 70 -6.85 1.88 -2.59
CA GLY A 70 -7.29 0.70 -3.33
C GLY A 70 -7.74 0.99 -4.75
N PHE A 71 -7.90 -0.08 -5.53
CA PHE A 71 -8.33 -0.03 -6.92
C PHE A 71 -9.50 -0.98 -7.16
N LEU A 72 -10.48 -0.56 -7.95
CA LEU A 72 -11.60 -1.43 -8.31
C LEU A 72 -11.10 -2.60 -9.17
N ALA A 73 -11.26 -3.81 -8.62
CA ALA A 73 -10.89 -5.07 -9.24
C ALA A 73 -12.08 -5.73 -9.94
N ASP A 74 -13.25 -5.73 -9.28
CA ASP A 74 -14.47 -6.33 -9.79
C ASP A 74 -15.72 -5.75 -9.10
N THR A 75 -16.88 -6.00 -9.69
CA THR A 75 -18.19 -5.64 -9.13
C THR A 75 -19.21 -6.75 -9.35
N GLU A 76 -19.93 -7.13 -8.31
CA GLU A 76 -21.06 -8.06 -8.39
C GLU A 76 -22.38 -7.30 -8.24
N GLY A 77 -23.41 -7.67 -9.02
CA GLY A 77 -24.75 -7.05 -8.95
C GLY A 77 -24.92 -5.76 -9.77
N LEU A 78 -23.90 -5.34 -10.53
CA LEU A 78 -23.94 -4.22 -11.46
C LEU A 78 -23.53 -4.67 -12.86
N ASP A 79 -24.50 -4.79 -13.76
CA ASP A 79 -24.23 -5.06 -15.16
C ASP A 79 -23.95 -3.72 -15.86
N SER A 80 -22.82 -3.56 -16.55
CA SER A 80 -22.48 -2.36 -17.33
C SER A 80 -22.35 -1.03 -16.54
N ALA A 81 -21.78 -1.07 -15.34
CA ALA A 81 -21.38 0.17 -14.65
C ALA A 81 -20.30 0.93 -15.44
N GLU A 82 -20.41 2.26 -15.47
CA GLU A 82 -19.37 3.15 -15.97
C GLU A 82 -18.33 3.34 -14.86
N VAL A 83 -17.06 3.06 -15.16
CA VAL A 83 -15.97 3.09 -14.17
C VAL A 83 -14.89 4.04 -14.66
N ASP A 84 -14.61 5.07 -13.85
CA ASP A 84 -13.43 5.91 -14.00
C ASP A 84 -12.40 5.52 -12.94
N HIS A 85 -11.45 4.68 -13.35
CA HIS A 85 -10.38 4.20 -12.49
C HIS A 85 -9.39 5.29 -12.05
N ASP A 86 -9.24 6.38 -12.81
CA ASP A 86 -8.34 7.47 -12.48
C ASP A 86 -8.96 8.41 -11.43
N ALA A 87 -10.27 8.67 -11.55
CA ALA A 87 -11.02 9.44 -10.56
C ALA A 87 -11.37 8.61 -9.31
N GLY A 88 -11.33 7.28 -9.41
CA GLY A 88 -11.75 6.39 -8.34
C GLY A 88 -13.27 6.36 -8.18
N THR A 89 -14.00 6.43 -9.29
CA THR A 89 -15.47 6.57 -9.30
C THR A 89 -16.15 5.51 -10.15
N LEU A 90 -17.30 5.05 -9.69
CA LEU A 90 -18.20 4.15 -10.40
C LEU A 90 -19.57 4.80 -10.47
N ARG A 91 -20.20 4.76 -11.65
CA ARG A 91 -21.53 5.31 -11.91
C ARG A 91 -22.41 4.30 -12.59
N HIS A 92 -23.65 4.19 -12.13
CA HIS A 92 -24.61 3.27 -12.71
C HIS A 92 -26.04 3.75 -12.51
N TYR A 93 -26.90 3.55 -13.51
CA TYR A 93 -28.33 3.79 -13.39
C TYR A 93 -29.04 2.45 -13.18
N LEU A 94 -29.86 2.35 -12.12
CA LEU A 94 -30.61 1.15 -11.79
C LEU A 94 -32.07 1.46 -11.48
N ALA A 95 -32.93 0.47 -11.64
CA ALA A 95 -34.31 0.54 -11.15
C ALA A 95 -34.36 0.04 -9.70
N LEU A 96 -34.97 0.82 -8.81
CA LEU A 96 -35.20 0.45 -7.42
C LEU A 96 -36.67 0.72 -7.06
N PRO A 97 -37.56 -0.25 -7.36
CA PRO A 97 -38.99 -0.14 -7.05
C PRO A 97 -39.25 0.10 -5.55
N ALA A 98 -40.45 0.59 -5.23
CA ALA A 98 -40.89 0.73 -3.84
C ALA A 98 -40.80 -0.61 -3.09
N GLY A 99 -40.17 -0.61 -1.92
CA GLY A 99 -39.93 -1.79 -1.09
C GLY A 99 -38.84 -2.75 -1.60
N ALA A 100 -38.13 -2.42 -2.69
CA ALA A 100 -37.09 -3.29 -3.22
C ALA A 100 -35.76 -3.15 -2.46
N GLU A 101 -35.02 -4.27 -2.39
CA GLU A 101 -33.62 -4.32 -1.95
C GLU A 101 -32.75 -4.85 -3.10
N LYS A 102 -31.63 -4.18 -3.38
CA LYS A 102 -30.60 -4.65 -4.30
C LYS A 102 -29.26 -4.69 -3.58
N ARG A 103 -28.53 -5.80 -3.73
CA ARG A 103 -27.18 -5.95 -3.18
C ARG A 103 -26.14 -5.82 -4.26
N VAL A 104 -25.08 -5.09 -3.95
CA VAL A 104 -23.92 -4.87 -4.81
C VAL A 104 -22.68 -5.14 -3.99
N SER A 105 -21.72 -5.87 -4.53
CA SER A 105 -20.42 -6.08 -3.88
C SER A 105 -19.32 -5.44 -4.71
N LEU A 106 -18.49 -4.63 -4.07
CA LEU A 106 -17.35 -3.96 -4.69
C LEU A 106 -16.07 -4.63 -4.21
N HIS A 107 -15.28 -5.15 -5.15
CA HIS A 107 -14.03 -5.82 -4.85
C HIS A 107 -12.90 -4.84 -5.10
N LEU A 108 -12.25 -4.35 -4.04
CA LEU A 108 -11.16 -3.38 -4.10
C LEU A 108 -9.84 -4.09 -3.81
N PHE A 109 -8.92 -4.09 -4.78
CA PHE A 109 -7.55 -4.56 -4.57
C PHE A 109 -6.71 -3.49 -3.91
N THR A 110 -6.07 -3.84 -2.79
CA THR A 110 -5.13 -2.97 -2.06
C THR A 110 -3.69 -3.28 -2.46
N PHE A 111 -2.77 -2.36 -2.23
CA PHE A 111 -1.35 -2.52 -2.55
C PHE A 111 -0.49 -2.51 -1.28
N SER A 112 0.77 -2.95 -1.38
CA SER A 112 1.67 -3.13 -0.24
C SER A 112 2.01 -1.83 0.47
N GLU A 113 2.07 -0.72 -0.26
CA GLU A 113 2.43 0.59 0.27
C GLU A 113 1.28 1.23 1.06
N ALA A 114 0.02 0.86 0.80
CA ALA A 114 -1.18 1.38 1.49
C ALA A 114 -1.34 0.88 2.95
N LYS A 115 -0.32 0.21 3.52
CA LYS A 115 -0.36 -0.30 4.89
C LYS A 115 -0.52 0.85 5.89
N GLY A 116 -1.50 0.73 6.79
CA GLY A 116 -1.83 1.78 7.76
C GLY A 116 -2.72 2.90 7.21
N ASP A 117 -2.98 2.94 5.90
CA ASP A 117 -3.95 3.87 5.31
C ASP A 117 -5.39 3.37 5.48
N ALA A 118 -6.33 4.30 5.43
CA ALA A 118 -7.75 4.01 5.50
C ALA A 118 -8.35 3.88 4.09
N LEU A 119 -8.78 2.67 3.73
CA LEU A 119 -9.57 2.43 2.53
C LEU A 119 -11.01 2.88 2.78
N SER A 120 -11.38 4.01 2.20
CA SER A 120 -12.72 4.60 2.33
C SER A 120 -13.52 4.44 1.06
N VAL A 121 -14.81 4.11 1.19
CA VAL A 121 -15.76 4.03 0.10
C VAL A 121 -16.99 4.85 0.45
N ARG A 122 -17.38 5.75 -0.45
CA ARG A 122 -18.58 6.58 -0.32
C ARG A 122 -19.58 6.16 -1.38
N MET A 123 -20.83 6.03 -0.98
CA MET A 123 -21.96 5.74 -1.84
C MET A 123 -22.90 6.94 -1.87
N ARG A 124 -23.45 7.21 -3.05
CA ARG A 124 -24.51 8.16 -3.31
C ARG A 124 -25.61 7.49 -4.11
N LEU A 125 -26.85 7.62 -3.65
CA LEU A 125 -28.05 7.25 -4.38
C LEU A 125 -28.87 8.52 -4.63
N ALA A 126 -29.26 8.78 -5.88
CA ALA A 126 -30.05 9.94 -6.24
C ALA A 126 -31.17 9.58 -7.21
N ASP A 127 -32.40 10.00 -6.90
CA ASP A 127 -33.49 10.09 -7.86
C ASP A 127 -33.77 11.57 -8.15
N PHE A 128 -33.37 12.00 -9.35
CA PHE A 128 -33.49 13.39 -9.78
C PHE A 128 -34.93 13.81 -10.07
N ASN A 129 -35.86 12.88 -10.31
CA ASN A 129 -37.26 13.21 -10.56
C ASN A 129 -37.97 13.65 -9.27
N HIS A 130 -37.60 13.03 -8.15
CA HIS A 130 -38.19 13.28 -6.85
C HIS A 130 -37.29 14.12 -5.93
N ASN A 131 -36.10 14.51 -6.42
CA ASN A 131 -35.06 15.22 -5.65
C ASN A 131 -34.74 14.49 -4.32
N SER A 132 -34.72 13.16 -4.37
CA SER A 132 -34.41 12.30 -3.23
C SER A 132 -32.97 11.82 -3.36
N GLU A 133 -32.17 12.05 -2.32
CA GLU A 133 -30.76 11.71 -2.31
C GLU A 133 -30.36 11.11 -0.97
N HIS A 134 -29.48 10.12 -1.01
CA HIS A 134 -28.89 9.51 0.16
C HIS A 134 -27.39 9.31 -0.02
N TRP A 135 -26.66 9.53 1.07
CA TRP A 135 -25.22 9.36 1.13
C TRP A 135 -24.88 8.43 2.28
N ASP A 136 -23.96 7.50 2.04
CA ASP A 136 -23.37 6.70 3.10
C ASP A 136 -21.87 6.51 2.84
N GLN A 137 -21.10 6.21 3.89
CA GLN A 137 -19.66 6.02 3.79
C GLN A 137 -19.18 4.97 4.77
N ALA A 138 -18.31 4.08 4.28
CA ALA A 138 -17.57 3.13 5.10
C ALA A 138 -16.07 3.34 4.93
N SER A 139 -15.30 3.03 5.98
CA SER A 139 -13.85 3.13 5.96
C SER A 139 -13.24 2.03 6.82
N ILE A 140 -12.08 1.52 6.38
CA ILE A 140 -11.37 0.47 7.07
C ILE A 140 -9.87 0.68 6.96
N THR A 141 -9.15 0.52 8.07
CA THR A 141 -7.69 0.64 8.09
C THR A 141 -7.05 -0.65 7.62
N LEU A 142 -6.09 -0.54 6.71
CA LEU A 142 -5.37 -1.69 6.16
C LEU A 142 -4.25 -2.12 7.12
N GLU A 143 -4.29 -3.37 7.56
CA GLU A 143 -3.24 -3.92 8.40
C GLU A 143 -2.02 -4.32 7.56
N PRO A 144 -0.79 -4.10 8.06
CA PRO A 144 0.40 -4.59 7.38
C PRO A 144 0.40 -6.12 7.41
N ARG A 145 0.75 -6.73 6.27
CA ARG A 145 0.93 -8.19 6.20
C ARG A 145 2.00 -8.64 7.22
N PRO A 146 1.68 -9.54 8.17
CA PRO A 146 2.65 -9.97 9.17
C PRO A 146 3.81 -10.72 8.50
N VAL A 147 5.04 -10.34 8.87
CA VAL A 147 6.24 -11.04 8.41
C VAL A 147 6.34 -12.35 9.20
N PRO A 148 6.53 -13.52 8.54
CA PRO A 148 6.59 -14.80 9.22
C PRO A 148 7.70 -14.83 10.28
N VAL A 149 7.32 -15.20 11.50
CA VAL A 149 8.24 -15.38 12.63
C VAL A 149 8.87 -16.75 12.51
N LYS A 150 10.20 -16.82 12.44
CA LYS A 150 10.95 -18.09 12.38
C LYS A 150 11.27 -18.66 13.75
N MET A 151 11.49 -17.78 14.73
CA MET A 151 11.85 -18.18 16.09
C MET A 151 11.24 -17.22 17.09
N ARG A 152 10.89 -17.70 18.29
CA ARG A 152 10.45 -16.86 19.41
C ARG A 152 11.43 -16.98 20.56
N ILE A 153 11.81 -15.85 21.16
CA ILE A 153 12.56 -15.80 22.42
C ILE A 153 11.68 -15.05 23.41
N GLY A 154 11.04 -15.78 24.33
CA GLY A 154 10.00 -15.23 25.19
C GLY A 154 8.82 -14.69 24.39
N SER A 155 8.46 -13.42 24.60
CA SER A 155 7.39 -12.73 23.87
C SER A 155 7.85 -12.13 22.52
N ILE A 156 9.14 -12.11 22.22
CA ILE A 156 9.70 -11.46 21.03
C ILE A 156 9.80 -12.47 19.88
N GLY A 157 9.14 -12.17 18.77
CA GLY A 157 9.28 -12.91 17.51
C GLY A 157 10.48 -12.42 16.70
N ILE A 158 11.33 -13.35 16.27
CA ILE A 158 12.48 -13.13 15.40
C ILE A 158 12.09 -13.59 13.99
N ASN A 159 12.01 -12.63 13.08
CA ASN A 159 11.86 -12.86 11.64
C ASN A 159 13.25 -12.93 10.96
N ASP A 160 13.27 -13.11 9.65
CA ASP A 160 14.52 -13.22 8.89
C ASP A 160 15.43 -11.99 9.04
N ALA A 161 14.86 -10.79 8.94
CA ALA A 161 15.63 -9.56 9.08
C ALA A 161 16.26 -9.43 10.48
N ALA A 162 15.48 -9.75 11.54
CA ALA A 162 15.97 -9.74 12.91
C ALA A 162 17.07 -10.80 13.13
N LEU A 163 16.92 -11.99 12.56
CA LEU A 163 17.94 -13.04 12.65
C LEU A 163 19.25 -12.61 11.97
N VAL A 164 19.17 -12.02 10.77
CA VAL A 164 20.34 -11.49 10.06
C VAL A 164 21.03 -10.40 10.88
N LEU A 165 20.26 -9.49 11.49
CA LEU A 165 20.82 -8.44 12.35
C LEU A 165 21.52 -9.03 13.58
N LEU A 166 20.93 -10.03 14.25
CA LEU A 166 21.55 -10.70 15.39
C LEU A 166 22.85 -11.42 15.01
N LEU A 167 22.85 -12.15 13.89
CA LEU A 167 24.05 -12.79 13.35
C LEU A 167 25.13 -11.75 13.02
N TRP A 168 24.73 -10.61 12.46
CA TRP A 168 25.63 -9.50 12.15
C TRP A 168 26.25 -8.87 13.41
N MET A 169 25.45 -8.66 14.46
CA MET A 169 25.93 -8.19 15.76
C MET A 169 26.92 -9.17 16.40
N ALA A 170 26.60 -10.47 16.37
CA ALA A 170 27.49 -11.51 16.86
C ALA A 170 28.80 -11.57 16.06
N ALA A 171 28.74 -11.50 14.73
CA ALA A 171 29.92 -11.44 13.87
C ALA A 171 30.79 -10.21 14.16
N THR A 172 30.17 -9.05 14.43
CA THR A 172 30.87 -7.81 14.78
C THR A 172 31.60 -7.95 16.12
N LEU A 173 30.97 -8.56 17.11
CA LEU A 173 31.59 -8.84 18.41
C LEU A 173 32.78 -9.80 18.26
N LEU A 174 32.62 -10.88 17.49
CA LEU A 174 33.68 -11.85 17.23
C LEU A 174 34.85 -11.22 16.47
N ALA A 175 34.58 -10.36 15.48
CA ALA A 175 35.60 -9.61 14.77
C ALA A 175 36.40 -8.69 15.73
N TRP A 176 35.72 -8.02 16.66
CA TRP A 176 36.38 -7.21 17.68
C TRP A 176 37.29 -8.03 18.60
N ILE A 177 36.81 -9.17 19.09
CA ILE A 177 37.60 -10.10 19.92
C ILE A 177 38.82 -10.59 19.13
N LEU A 178 38.63 -10.97 17.87
CA LEU A 178 39.71 -11.43 16.98
C LEU A 178 40.76 -10.34 16.76
N PHE A 179 40.36 -9.11 16.42
CA PHE A 179 41.31 -8.02 16.23
C PHE A 179 42.04 -7.65 17.52
N ARG A 180 41.37 -7.71 18.66
CA ARG A 180 42.00 -7.50 19.97
C ARG A 180 43.06 -8.57 20.25
N TRP A 181 42.78 -9.83 19.91
CA TRP A 181 43.73 -10.92 20.02
C TRP A 181 44.93 -10.76 19.07
N LEU A 182 44.67 -10.41 17.80
CA LEU A 182 45.70 -10.22 16.78
C LEU A 182 46.67 -9.07 17.07
N LEU A 183 46.21 -8.01 17.73
CA LEU A 183 47.01 -6.81 18.00
C LEU A 183 47.87 -6.89 19.27
N LYS A 184 47.95 -8.05 19.94
CA LYS A 184 48.73 -8.33 21.18
C LYS A 184 48.78 -7.12 22.15
N ALA A 185 47.78 -7.07 23.03
CA ALA A 185 47.41 -5.95 23.91
C ALA A 185 48.56 -5.15 24.56
N GLY A 186 48.90 -4.00 23.96
CA GLY A 186 49.35 -2.80 24.68
C GLY A 186 48.17 -1.89 25.08
N PRO A 187 48.39 -0.78 25.81
CA PRO A 187 47.33 0.12 26.28
C PRO A 187 46.46 0.73 25.16
N GLU A 188 47.00 0.83 23.94
CA GLU A 188 46.25 1.29 22.75
C GLU A 188 45.52 0.18 21.97
N GLY A 189 45.76 -1.08 22.32
CA GLY A 189 45.22 -2.25 21.61
C GLY A 189 43.69 -2.26 21.47
N PRO A 190 42.90 -1.97 22.52
CA PRO A 190 41.44 -1.93 22.43
C PRO A 190 40.91 -0.87 21.47
N ARG A 191 41.55 0.32 21.41
CA ARG A 191 41.16 1.42 20.51
C ARG A 191 41.45 1.05 19.05
N LYS A 192 42.63 0.49 18.76
CA LYS A 192 42.99 0.03 17.41
C LYS A 192 42.12 -1.14 16.96
N ALA A 193 41.79 -2.08 17.85
CA ALA A 193 40.88 -3.19 17.56
C ALA A 193 39.47 -2.68 17.23
N ALA A 194 38.94 -1.72 18.00
CA ALA A 194 37.65 -1.10 17.71
C ALA A 194 37.65 -0.37 16.35
N ALA A 195 38.70 0.40 16.04
CA ALA A 195 38.83 1.08 14.75
C ALA A 195 38.88 0.09 13.57
N LEU A 196 39.65 -1.00 13.68
CA LEU A 196 39.71 -2.04 12.64
C LEU A 196 38.38 -2.78 12.48
N THR A 197 37.70 -3.08 13.60
CA THR A 197 36.37 -3.68 13.57
C THR A 197 35.41 -2.79 12.80
N PHE A 198 35.38 -1.50 13.10
CA PHE A 198 34.51 -0.55 12.41
C PHE A 198 34.85 -0.45 10.91
N LEU A 199 36.14 -0.27 10.57
CA LEU A 199 36.61 -0.12 9.19
C LEU A 199 36.36 -1.36 8.31
N TRP A 200 36.19 -2.54 8.90
CA TRP A 200 35.87 -3.77 8.16
C TRP A 200 34.38 -4.08 8.17
N MET A 201 33.77 -4.08 9.36
CA MET A 201 32.38 -4.47 9.50
C MET A 201 31.45 -3.47 8.83
N MET A 202 31.64 -2.15 8.99
CA MET A 202 30.73 -1.19 8.36
C MET A 202 30.67 -1.35 6.83
N PRO A 203 31.79 -1.41 6.09
CA PRO A 203 31.78 -1.74 4.66
C PRO A 203 31.13 -3.06 4.30
N ILE A 204 31.42 -4.14 5.03
CA ILE A 204 30.86 -5.46 4.76
C ILE A 204 29.34 -5.43 4.95
N GLY A 205 28.85 -4.84 6.05
CA GLY A 205 27.42 -4.72 6.32
C GLY A 205 26.71 -3.89 5.26
N PHE A 206 27.35 -2.80 4.83
CA PHE A 206 26.88 -1.99 3.71
C PHE A 206 26.79 -2.82 2.42
N TRP A 207 27.83 -3.58 2.06
CA TRP A 207 27.81 -4.45 0.87
C TRP A 207 26.79 -5.58 0.96
N LEU A 208 26.51 -6.13 2.15
CA LEU A 208 25.49 -7.16 2.32
C LEU A 208 24.08 -6.65 1.94
N ILE A 209 23.78 -5.37 2.19
CA ILE A 209 22.51 -4.75 1.76
C ILE A 209 22.43 -4.75 0.22
N PHE A 210 23.49 -4.32 -0.47
CA PHE A 210 23.52 -4.33 -1.93
C PHE A 210 23.54 -5.75 -2.51
N ALA A 211 24.18 -6.71 -1.83
CA ALA A 211 24.17 -8.10 -2.24
C ALA A 211 22.75 -8.70 -2.15
N ALA A 212 21.99 -8.38 -1.09
CA ALA A 212 20.59 -8.80 -0.97
C ALA A 212 19.72 -8.19 -2.08
N MET A 213 19.90 -6.90 -2.39
CA MET A 213 19.22 -6.23 -3.48
C MET A 213 19.60 -6.83 -4.85
N ALA A 214 20.89 -7.05 -5.12
CA ALA A 214 21.38 -7.71 -6.34
C ALA A 214 20.86 -9.14 -6.49
N TRP A 215 20.70 -9.85 -5.38
CA TRP A 215 20.10 -11.18 -5.38
C TRP A 215 18.64 -11.13 -5.81
N LYS A 216 17.84 -10.18 -5.30
CA LYS A 216 16.45 -9.99 -5.73
C LYS A 216 16.36 -9.64 -7.22
N ASP A 217 17.17 -8.70 -7.70
CA ASP A 217 17.24 -8.35 -9.12
C ASP A 217 17.62 -9.54 -10.00
N TRP A 218 18.60 -10.34 -9.56
CA TRP A 218 18.97 -11.56 -10.25
C TRP A 218 17.83 -12.58 -10.28
N GLN A 219 17.06 -12.73 -9.20
CA GLN A 219 15.86 -13.57 -9.18
C GLN A 219 14.78 -13.06 -10.13
N ILE A 220 14.56 -11.73 -10.21
CA ILE A 220 13.64 -11.11 -11.16
C ILE A 220 14.02 -11.44 -12.61
N LEU A 221 15.32 -11.45 -12.90
CA LEU A 221 15.81 -11.73 -14.25
C LEU A 221 15.77 -13.23 -14.62
N THR A 222 15.95 -14.12 -13.64
CA THR A 222 16.17 -15.56 -13.91
C THR A 222 15.02 -16.47 -13.52
N ARG A 223 14.26 -16.14 -12.47
CA ARG A 223 13.23 -17.01 -11.87
C ARG A 223 11.81 -16.52 -12.07
N TRP A 224 11.62 -15.23 -12.28
CA TRP A 224 10.26 -14.67 -12.37
C TRP A 224 9.64 -14.98 -13.73
N THR A 225 8.36 -15.34 -13.70
CA THR A 225 7.64 -15.78 -14.89
C THR A 225 7.04 -14.56 -15.58
N GLN A 226 7.24 -14.48 -16.90
CA GLN A 226 6.62 -13.44 -17.71
C GLN A 226 5.16 -13.76 -17.97
N THR A 227 4.29 -12.76 -17.82
CA THR A 227 2.88 -12.82 -18.25
C THR A 227 2.46 -11.48 -18.85
N ARG A 228 1.20 -11.41 -19.29
CA ARG A 228 0.57 -10.17 -19.71
C ARG A 228 -0.46 -9.78 -18.67
N GLY A 229 -0.28 -8.60 -18.07
CA GLY A 229 -1.19 -8.02 -17.11
C GLY A 229 -1.91 -6.82 -17.68
N THR A 230 -3.20 -6.68 -17.35
CA THR A 230 -3.98 -5.49 -17.62
C THR A 230 -3.91 -4.56 -16.42
N ILE A 231 -3.56 -3.30 -16.65
CA ILE A 231 -3.49 -2.30 -15.59
C ILE A 231 -4.90 -1.98 -15.11
N ILE A 232 -5.15 -2.12 -13.82
CA ILE A 232 -6.42 -1.75 -13.17
C ILE A 232 -6.32 -0.45 -12.38
N GLY A 233 -5.09 0.01 -12.14
CA GLY A 233 -4.84 1.24 -11.39
C GLY A 233 -3.37 1.61 -11.32
N ARG A 234 -3.13 2.87 -10.95
CA ARG A 234 -1.81 3.47 -10.81
C ARG A 234 -1.80 4.39 -9.60
N HIS A 235 -0.74 4.33 -8.82
CA HIS A 235 -0.54 5.17 -7.64
C HIS A 235 0.86 5.76 -7.68
N MET A 236 1.00 6.99 -7.18
CA MET A 236 2.30 7.63 -6.97
C MET A 236 2.40 8.05 -5.51
N GLU A 237 3.25 7.37 -4.77
CA GLU A 237 3.53 7.72 -3.38
C GLU A 237 4.56 8.85 -3.35
N VAL A 238 4.36 9.78 -2.41
CA VAL A 238 5.26 10.91 -2.19
C VAL A 238 5.88 10.77 -0.80
N THR A 239 7.11 10.25 -0.75
CA THR A 239 7.86 10.19 0.50
C THR A 239 8.54 11.53 0.74
N THR A 240 8.16 12.21 1.82
CA THR A 240 8.84 13.44 2.24
C THR A 240 9.95 13.11 3.23
N ASN A 241 11.21 13.32 2.84
CA ASN A 241 12.35 13.07 3.72
C ASN A 241 12.54 14.27 4.67
N ASN A 242 12.08 14.13 5.92
CA ASN A 242 12.23 15.16 6.96
C ASN A 242 13.63 15.19 7.61
N ASN A 243 14.69 14.82 6.89
CA ASN A 243 16.07 14.91 7.38
C ASN A 243 16.63 16.31 7.12
N ALA A 244 16.03 17.33 7.74
CA ALA A 244 16.59 18.68 7.73
C ALA A 244 17.53 18.87 8.92
N SER A 245 18.84 18.76 8.67
CA SER A 245 19.79 19.60 9.39
C SER A 245 19.38 21.06 9.15
N GLN A 246 19.43 21.92 10.18
CA GLN A 246 18.86 23.28 10.14
C GLN A 246 19.39 24.17 8.99
N GLN A 247 20.48 23.79 8.31
CA GLN A 247 21.04 24.49 7.16
C GLN A 247 20.35 24.19 5.81
N ALA A 248 19.53 23.14 5.69
CA ALA A 248 18.87 22.78 4.43
C ALA A 248 17.56 23.55 4.14
N LYS A 249 17.13 24.46 5.02
CA LYS A 249 15.85 25.19 4.90
C LYS A 249 15.77 26.19 3.73
N ARG A 250 16.79 26.29 2.88
CA ARG A 250 16.85 27.20 1.71
C ARG A 250 16.79 26.50 0.35
N GLN A 251 16.84 25.18 0.28
CA GLN A 251 16.63 24.42 -0.95
C GLN A 251 15.55 23.37 -0.68
N GLY A 252 14.58 23.28 -1.60
CA GLY A 252 13.26 22.67 -1.38
C GLY A 252 13.28 21.30 -0.72
N THR A 253 12.17 21.00 -0.04
CA THR A 253 11.87 19.70 0.56
C THR A 253 12.21 18.56 -0.41
N ASP A 254 13.15 17.70 -0.03
CA ASP A 254 13.54 16.54 -0.84
C ASP A 254 12.40 15.50 -0.78
N GLN A 255 11.63 15.45 -1.85
CA GLN A 255 10.48 14.56 -2.01
C GLN A 255 10.87 13.46 -2.98
N ASN A 256 10.71 12.22 -2.54
CA ASN A 256 10.89 11.05 -3.38
C ASN A 256 9.53 10.56 -3.90
N TYR A 257 9.51 10.08 -5.14
CA TYR A 257 8.27 9.73 -5.87
C TYR A 257 8.35 8.28 -6.39
N SER A 258 7.68 7.36 -5.70
CA SER A 258 7.55 5.95 -6.11
C SER A 258 6.26 5.75 -6.92
N ILE A 259 6.35 4.99 -8.01
CA ILE A 259 5.18 4.61 -8.81
C ILE A 259 4.83 3.18 -8.45
N THR A 260 3.55 2.91 -8.19
CA THR A 260 3.00 1.56 -8.03
C THR A 260 1.91 1.36 -9.07
N LEU A 261 1.99 0.27 -9.83
CA LEU A 261 0.92 -0.15 -10.74
C LEU A 261 0.20 -1.36 -10.15
N ALA A 262 -1.12 -1.38 -10.24
CA ALA A 262 -1.92 -2.56 -9.93
C ALA A 262 -2.33 -3.24 -11.24
N LEU A 263 -2.08 -4.55 -11.33
CA LEU A 263 -2.35 -5.33 -12.53
C LEU A 263 -3.21 -6.56 -12.22
N ARG A 264 -4.08 -6.88 -13.17
CA ARG A 264 -4.87 -8.11 -13.23
C ARG A 264 -4.31 -9.02 -14.31
N PHE A 265 -4.06 -10.29 -14.01
CA PHE A 265 -3.56 -11.27 -14.96
C PHE A 265 -4.06 -12.69 -14.66
N GLY A 266 -3.97 -13.57 -15.64
CA GLY A 266 -4.33 -14.98 -15.47
C GLY A 266 -3.16 -15.81 -14.94
N HIS A 267 -3.42 -16.61 -13.89
CA HIS A 267 -2.48 -17.59 -13.36
C HIS A 267 -3.23 -18.88 -12.97
N GLN A 268 -2.81 -20.03 -13.51
CA GLN A 268 -3.44 -21.33 -13.26
C GLN A 268 -4.97 -21.35 -13.49
N GLY A 269 -5.45 -20.66 -14.53
CA GLY A 269 -6.88 -20.57 -14.86
C GLY A 269 -7.69 -19.68 -13.91
N LYS A 270 -7.04 -18.97 -12.98
CA LYS A 270 -7.67 -18.00 -12.08
C LYS A 270 -7.18 -16.59 -12.37
N THR A 271 -8.05 -15.62 -12.15
CA THR A 271 -7.69 -14.21 -12.15
C THR A 271 -6.92 -13.88 -10.87
N VAL A 272 -5.74 -13.28 -11.02
CA VAL A 272 -4.87 -12.86 -9.93
C VAL A 272 -4.60 -11.37 -10.05
N TYR A 273 -4.45 -10.72 -8.90
CA TYR A 273 -4.12 -9.31 -8.77
C TYR A 273 -2.77 -9.16 -8.08
N GLY A 274 -1.98 -8.22 -8.56
CA GLY A 274 -0.68 -7.90 -7.98
C GLY A 274 -0.31 -6.44 -8.16
N SER A 275 0.68 -6.00 -7.40
CA SER A 275 1.18 -4.63 -7.45
C SER A 275 2.69 -4.56 -7.55
N GLY A 276 3.18 -3.54 -8.25
CA GLY A 276 4.60 -3.20 -8.32
C GLY A 276 4.96 -2.43 -9.60
N TYR A 277 6.21 -2.01 -9.72
CA TYR A 277 6.67 -1.23 -10.87
C TYR A 277 8.08 -1.60 -11.30
N ASP A 278 9.09 -1.19 -10.53
CA ASP A 278 10.50 -1.45 -10.73
C ASP A 278 11.15 -2.12 -9.51
N PRO A 279 12.29 -2.80 -9.68
CA PRO A 279 13.07 -3.33 -8.55
C PRO A 279 13.60 -2.22 -7.64
N ASP A 280 13.80 -2.54 -6.36
CA ASP A 280 14.30 -1.60 -5.33
C ASP A 280 15.68 -0.99 -5.66
N SER A 281 16.42 -1.57 -6.60
CA SER A 281 17.72 -1.07 -7.06
C SER A 281 17.63 0.13 -8.00
N PHE A 282 16.45 0.39 -8.59
CA PHE A 282 16.25 1.52 -9.47
C PHE A 282 16.26 2.82 -8.67
N LEU A 283 17.22 3.68 -9.00
CA LEU A 283 17.27 5.01 -8.40
C LEU A 283 16.11 5.82 -8.96
N GLN A 284 15.28 6.31 -8.05
CA GLN A 284 14.17 7.21 -8.36
C GLN A 284 14.76 8.60 -8.65
N MET A 285 15.39 8.74 -9.83
CA MET A 285 15.97 9.99 -10.29
C MET A 285 14.96 10.77 -11.12
N GLY A 286 14.51 11.92 -10.61
CA GLY A 286 13.65 12.83 -11.33
C GLY A 286 12.64 13.50 -10.39
N GLY A 287 12.53 14.82 -10.49
CA GLY A 287 11.50 15.56 -9.75
C GLY A 287 10.10 15.20 -10.23
N ARG A 288 9.09 15.57 -9.43
CA ARG A 288 7.65 15.35 -9.65
C ARG A 288 7.19 15.32 -11.11
N LYS A 289 7.56 16.33 -11.90
CA LYS A 289 7.14 16.47 -13.31
C LYS A 289 7.53 15.29 -14.20
N GLN A 290 8.72 14.71 -13.98
CA GLN A 290 9.19 13.57 -14.77
C GLN A 290 8.40 12.31 -14.43
N ARG A 291 8.11 12.09 -13.14
CA ARG A 291 7.34 10.93 -12.67
C ARG A 291 5.87 11.01 -13.00
N GLU A 292 5.29 12.22 -12.93
CA GLU A 292 3.95 12.47 -13.44
C GLU A 292 3.84 12.22 -14.96
N LYS A 293 4.91 12.49 -15.73
CA LYS A 293 4.93 12.14 -17.15
C LYS A 293 4.99 10.62 -17.34
N GLU A 294 5.87 9.96 -16.60
CA GLU A 294 6.05 8.51 -16.66
C GLU A 294 4.78 7.74 -16.26
N ILE A 295 4.11 8.11 -15.16
CA ILE A 295 2.86 7.46 -14.73
C ILE A 295 1.72 7.67 -15.74
N ARG A 296 1.73 8.79 -16.47
CA ARG A 296 0.74 9.09 -17.52
C ARG A 296 0.88 8.19 -18.75
N GLU A 297 2.06 7.66 -19.01
CA GLU A 297 2.31 6.72 -20.12
C GLU A 297 1.65 5.35 -19.87
N TRP A 298 1.37 5.02 -18.60
CA TRP A 298 0.68 3.80 -18.20
C TRP A 298 -0.83 4.02 -18.17
N THR A 299 -1.49 3.65 -19.28
CA THR A 299 -2.95 3.76 -19.42
C THR A 299 -3.66 2.61 -18.70
N VAL A 300 -4.67 2.93 -17.88
CA VAL A 300 -5.54 1.92 -17.25
C VAL A 300 -6.33 1.18 -18.33
N GLY A 301 -6.52 -0.13 -18.15
CA GLY A 301 -7.14 -1.03 -19.13
C GLY A 301 -6.20 -1.53 -20.22
N ALA A 302 -5.02 -0.92 -20.40
CA ALA A 302 -4.02 -1.42 -21.34
C ALA A 302 -3.27 -2.64 -20.79
N THR A 303 -2.86 -3.53 -21.69
CA THR A 303 -2.16 -4.78 -21.35
C THR A 303 -0.67 -4.67 -21.66
N PHE A 304 0.16 -4.94 -20.65
CA PHE A 304 1.62 -4.87 -20.74
C PHE A 304 2.30 -6.17 -20.30
N PRO A 305 3.52 -6.46 -20.78
CA PRO A 305 4.32 -7.52 -20.21
C PRO A 305 4.70 -7.19 -18.77
N CYS A 306 4.49 -8.13 -17.86
CA CYS A 306 4.93 -8.04 -16.48
C CYS A 306 5.58 -9.37 -16.05
N TRP A 307 6.33 -9.32 -14.96
CA TRP A 307 6.98 -10.48 -14.36
C TRP A 307 6.51 -10.61 -12.94
N TYR A 308 6.03 -11.78 -12.57
CA TYR A 308 5.55 -12.05 -11.21
C TYR A 308 6.39 -13.15 -10.56
N TYR A 309 6.46 -13.13 -9.24
CA TYR A 309 7.11 -14.18 -8.48
C TYR A 309 6.19 -15.41 -8.37
N PRO A 310 6.59 -16.61 -8.85
CA PRO A 310 5.69 -17.77 -8.89
C PRO A 310 5.14 -18.22 -7.52
N ASP A 311 5.93 -18.07 -6.46
CA ASP A 311 5.52 -18.47 -5.10
C ASP A 311 4.67 -17.38 -4.41
N ASN A 312 4.72 -16.14 -4.90
CA ASN A 312 3.86 -15.04 -4.44
C ASN A 312 3.43 -14.17 -5.63
N PRO A 313 2.38 -14.56 -6.37
CA PRO A 313 1.94 -13.86 -7.58
C PRO A 313 1.49 -12.41 -7.37
N ALA A 314 1.19 -12.00 -6.13
CA ALA A 314 0.84 -10.61 -5.83
C ALA A 314 2.05 -9.65 -5.98
N GLU A 315 3.28 -10.18 -5.90
CA GLU A 315 4.51 -9.42 -6.15
C GLU A 315 4.87 -9.50 -7.65
N LEU A 316 4.92 -8.33 -8.28
CA LEU A 316 5.24 -8.23 -9.70
C LEU A 316 6.11 -7.00 -10.00
N VAL A 317 6.72 -6.99 -11.17
CA VAL A 317 7.42 -5.84 -11.74
C VAL A 317 7.08 -5.71 -13.22
N VAL A 318 7.04 -4.47 -13.68
CA VAL A 318 6.81 -4.12 -15.09
C VAL A 318 8.12 -3.71 -15.77
N LYS A 319 9.09 -3.21 -14.99
CA LYS A 319 10.47 -2.98 -15.42
C LYS A 319 11.39 -4.01 -14.80
N ARG A 320 12.43 -4.40 -15.55
CA ARG A 320 13.47 -5.32 -15.08
C ARG A 320 14.84 -4.75 -15.36
N GLY A 321 15.82 -5.14 -14.55
CA GLY A 321 17.22 -4.79 -14.74
C GLY A 321 17.92 -4.57 -13.41
N PHE A 322 19.22 -4.33 -13.48
CA PHE A 322 19.97 -3.79 -12.35
C PHE A 322 19.87 -2.27 -12.38
N GLY A 323 19.36 -1.68 -11.31
CA GLY A 323 19.22 -0.24 -11.20
C GLY A 323 20.52 0.48 -10.82
N GLY A 324 20.45 1.81 -10.73
CA GLY A 324 21.62 2.66 -10.47
C GLY A 324 22.18 2.57 -9.04
N ALA A 325 21.46 1.96 -8.08
CA ALA A 325 21.85 1.96 -6.67
C ALA A 325 23.23 1.32 -6.44
N TYR A 326 23.64 0.37 -7.28
CA TYR A 326 24.93 -0.31 -7.18
C TYR A 326 26.15 0.60 -7.33
N PHE A 327 25.99 1.81 -7.90
CA PHE A 327 27.08 2.79 -7.89
C PHE A 327 27.49 3.17 -6.46
N PHE A 328 26.52 3.25 -5.54
CA PHE A 328 26.78 3.56 -4.14
C PHE A 328 27.48 2.43 -3.39
N ALA A 329 27.43 1.19 -3.90
CA ALA A 329 28.18 0.07 -3.32
C ALA A 329 29.70 0.31 -3.37
N LEU A 330 30.20 1.26 -4.15
CA LEU A 330 31.62 1.62 -4.20
C LEU A 330 32.06 2.56 -3.06
N LEU A 331 31.12 3.28 -2.43
CA LEU A 331 31.41 4.27 -1.38
C LEU A 331 32.23 3.74 -0.19
N PRO A 332 31.97 2.54 0.37
CA PRO A 332 32.71 2.08 1.54
C PRO A 332 34.10 1.51 1.19
N LEU A 333 34.43 1.35 -0.09
CA LEU A 333 35.68 0.73 -0.54
C LEU A 333 36.95 1.42 0.02
N PRO A 334 37.06 2.77 0.04
CA PRO A 334 38.23 3.42 0.62
C PRO A 334 38.42 3.12 2.12
N PHE A 335 37.33 3.05 2.89
CA PHE A 335 37.37 2.71 4.32
C PHE A 335 37.87 1.28 4.53
N PHE A 336 37.34 0.34 3.74
CA PHE A 336 37.77 -1.06 3.79
C PHE A 336 39.27 -1.18 3.45
N LEU A 337 39.72 -0.56 2.36
CA LEU A 337 41.12 -0.56 1.95
C LEU A 337 42.04 0.10 3.00
N PHE A 338 41.57 1.15 3.66
CA PHE A 338 42.29 1.77 4.78
C PHE A 338 42.43 0.81 5.97
N GLY A 339 41.36 0.10 6.33
CA GLY A 339 41.40 -0.95 7.35
C GLY A 339 42.39 -2.07 7.01
N VAL A 340 42.43 -2.53 5.75
CA VAL A 340 43.41 -3.52 5.27
C VAL A 340 44.84 -3.02 5.43
N ARG A 341 45.12 -1.77 5.05
CA ARG A 341 46.45 -1.16 5.19
C ARG A 341 46.88 -1.05 6.66
N LEU A 342 45.98 -0.64 7.55
CA LEU A 342 46.26 -0.51 8.98
C LEU A 342 46.63 -1.86 9.60
N LEU A 343 45.89 -2.93 9.26
CA LEU A 343 46.16 -4.30 9.73
C LEU A 343 47.52 -4.82 9.25
N ARG A 344 47.90 -4.52 7.99
CA ARG A 344 49.21 -4.92 7.44
C ARG A 344 50.34 -4.24 8.18
N LYS A 345 50.23 -2.93 8.43
CA LYS A 345 51.25 -2.17 9.16
C LYS A 345 51.45 -2.71 10.59
N SER A 346 50.37 -2.97 11.33
CA SER A 346 50.47 -3.50 12.69
C SER A 346 51.10 -4.90 12.77
N ARG A 347 50.94 -5.73 11.72
CA ARG A 347 51.56 -7.06 11.65
C ARG A 347 53.07 -6.97 11.41
N LEU A 348 53.51 -6.02 10.57
CA LEU A 348 54.95 -5.79 10.33
C LEU A 348 55.65 -5.28 11.60
N GLU A 349 54.99 -4.42 12.37
CA GLU A 349 55.52 -3.87 13.63
C GLU A 349 55.57 -4.87 14.80
N SER A 350 54.85 -6.00 14.71
CA SER A 350 54.79 -7.03 15.77
C SER A 350 55.56 -8.32 15.44
N GLY A 351 56.14 -8.40 14.23
CA GLY A 351 56.93 -9.53 13.76
C GLY A 351 58.41 -9.22 13.52
N GLY A 352 58.87 -8.01 13.83
CA GLY A 352 60.28 -7.65 14.02
C GLY A 352 60.53 -7.40 15.50
#